data_AF-A0A960NHY0-F1
#
_entry.id   AF-A0A960NHY0-F1
#
_cell.length_a   1.000
_cell.length_b   1.000
_cell.length_c   1.000
_cell.angle_alpha   90.00
_cell.angle_beta   90.00
_cell.angle_gamma   90.00
#
_symmetry.space_group_name_H-M   'P 1'
#
loop_
_entity.id
_entity.type
_entity.pdbx_description
1 polymer ?
#
loop_
_entity_poly.entity_id
_entity_poly.type
_entity_poly.pdbx_seq_one_letter_code
_entity_poly.pdbx_strand_id
1 'polypeptide(L)'
;MTMMIAKFHKLIQSKVMWLGILIVVAVSMVFFGAATNSGRPVREATSPGTLNGKPVSPEVFQRARLNTYVGITLMIGRAINLTDEINQQLDRAAWNRLVTLDQAHAMGISATDEEVSNAIRMTDLFQSEGRFDKRNYDAFAQQVLRGLGMTQRDFEEHVREEITVQKLRSIIDRSFLVSPLEVQRTFHSLSDEL
;
A
#
# COMPACT_ATOMS: atom_id res chain seq x y z
N MET A 1 3.00 -9.36 -71.96
CA MET A 1 3.38 -9.55 -70.54
C MET A 1 2.68 -8.51 -69.65
N THR A 2 1.36 -8.33 -69.79
CA THR A 2 0.56 -7.32 -69.05
C THR A 2 -0.78 -7.88 -68.52
N MET A 3 -1.18 -9.08 -68.95
CA MET A 3 -2.43 -9.73 -68.53
C MET A 3 -2.34 -10.59 -67.25
N MET A 4 -1.14 -10.81 -66.68
CA MET A 4 -0.99 -11.59 -65.44
C MET A 4 -1.19 -10.74 -64.16
N ILE A 5 -1.05 -9.42 -64.26
CA ILE A 5 -1.20 -8.48 -63.13
C ILE A 5 -2.68 -8.16 -62.82
N ALA A 6 -3.57 -8.18 -63.83
CA ALA A 6 -4.98 -7.84 -63.63
C ALA A 6 -5.79 -8.94 -62.89
N LYS A 7 -5.33 -10.20 -62.89
CA LYS A 7 -5.98 -11.30 -62.15
C LYS A 7 -5.72 -11.24 -60.64
N PHE A 8 -4.66 -10.59 -60.20
CA PHE A 8 -4.34 -10.44 -58.77
C PHE A 8 -5.34 -9.51 -58.04
N HIS A 9 -5.84 -8.47 -58.72
CA HIS A 9 -6.79 -7.52 -58.13
C HIS A 9 -8.18 -8.13 -57.88
N LYS A 10 -8.60 -9.12 -58.69
CA LYS A 10 -9.89 -9.83 -58.53
C LYS A 10 -9.84 -10.94 -57.46
N LEU A 11 -8.64 -11.44 -57.13
CA LEU A 11 -8.41 -12.38 -56.03
C LEU A 11 -8.61 -11.71 -54.67
N ILE A 12 -8.13 -10.47 -54.50
CA ILE A 12 -8.22 -9.71 -53.24
C ILE A 12 -9.66 -9.21 -52.95
N GLN A 13 -10.49 -9.01 -53.98
CA GLN A 13 -11.89 -8.57 -53.84
C GLN A 13 -12.91 -9.71 -53.69
N SER A 14 -12.49 -10.98 -53.76
CA SER A 14 -13.41 -12.11 -53.60
C SER A 14 -13.80 -12.28 -52.13
N LYS A 15 -15.09 -12.10 -51.80
CA LYS A 15 -15.65 -12.30 -50.45
C LYS A 15 -15.32 -13.68 -49.85
N VAL A 16 -15.12 -14.69 -50.70
CA VAL A 16 -14.77 -16.06 -50.29
C VAL A 16 -13.33 -16.13 -49.75
N MET A 17 -12.39 -15.37 -50.32
CA MET A 17 -11.01 -15.34 -49.83
C MET A 17 -10.92 -14.62 -48.49
N TRP A 18 -11.68 -13.53 -48.32
CA TRP A 18 -11.79 -12.82 -47.04
C TRP A 18 -12.43 -13.68 -45.95
N LEU A 19 -13.44 -14.48 -46.28
CA LEU A 19 -14.04 -15.43 -45.35
C LEU A 19 -13.03 -16.50 -44.89
N GLY A 20 -12.20 -17.01 -45.80
CA GLY A 20 -11.13 -17.95 -45.48
C GLY A 20 -10.09 -17.36 -44.52
N ILE A 21 -9.64 -16.12 -44.76
CA ILE A 21 -8.71 -15.42 -43.87
C ILE A 21 -9.33 -15.18 -42.49
N LEU A 22 -10.60 -14.75 -42.44
CA LEU A 22 -11.33 -14.53 -41.19
C LEU A 22 -11.39 -15.80 -40.33
N ILE A 23 -11.66 -16.96 -40.95
CA ILE A 23 -11.72 -18.24 -40.24
C ILE A 23 -10.35 -18.63 -39.69
N VAL A 24 -9.28 -18.46 -40.46
CA VAL A 24 -7.91 -18.76 -40.00
C VAL A 24 -7.52 -17.88 -38.81
N VAL A 25 -7.87 -16.59 -38.85
CA VAL A 25 -7.62 -15.65 -37.75
C VAL A 25 -8.45 -15.99 -36.51
N ALA A 26 -9.72 -16.37 -36.69
CA ALA A 26 -10.57 -16.78 -35.57
C ALA A 26 -10.05 -18.07 -34.90
N VAL A 27 -9.62 -19.05 -35.70
CA VAL A 27 -9.06 -20.31 -35.20
C VAL A 27 -7.72 -20.08 -34.51
N SER A 28 -6.84 -19.22 -35.04
CA SER A 28 -5.56 -18.91 -34.39
C SER A 28 -5.75 -18.17 -33.05
N MET A 29 -6.75 -17.30 -32.96
CA MET A 29 -7.08 -16.57 -31.73
C MET A 29 -7.63 -17.50 -30.63
N VAL A 30 -8.42 -18.51 -31.00
CA VAL A 30 -8.90 -19.55 -30.06
C VAL A 30 -7.76 -20.46 -29.61
N PHE A 31 -6.88 -20.88 -30.52
CA PHE A 31 -5.78 -21.80 -30.19
C PHE A 31 -4.67 -21.13 -29.37
N PHE A 32 -4.31 -19.88 -29.68
CA PHE A 32 -3.31 -19.12 -28.94
C PHE A 32 -3.88 -18.53 -27.63
N GLY A 33 -5.15 -18.11 -27.61
CA GLY A 33 -5.83 -17.66 -26.40
C GLY A 33 -6.06 -18.77 -25.37
N ALA A 34 -6.14 -20.04 -25.79
CA ALA A 34 -6.24 -21.18 -24.89
C ALA A 34 -4.86 -21.65 -24.34
N ALA A 35 -3.77 -21.43 -25.08
CA ALA A 35 -2.43 -21.88 -24.69
C ALA A 35 -1.74 -21.00 -23.64
N THR A 36 -2.20 -19.77 -23.45
CA THR A 36 -1.68 -18.85 -22.41
C THR A 36 -2.34 -19.03 -21.04
N ASN A 37 -3.26 -20.00 -20.90
CA ASN A 37 -4.01 -20.25 -19.66
C ASN A 37 -3.25 -21.15 -18.67
N SER A 38 -1.91 -21.13 -18.69
CA SER A 38 -1.05 -21.78 -17.68
C SER A 38 -1.04 -20.99 -16.37
N GLY A 39 -2.18 -21.00 -15.68
CA GLY A 39 -2.26 -21.21 -14.23
C GLY A 39 -1.57 -20.26 -13.24
N ARG A 40 -0.99 -19.12 -13.64
CA ARG A 40 -0.67 -18.06 -12.67
C ARG A 40 -1.87 -17.14 -12.51
N PRO A 41 -2.54 -17.11 -11.35
CA PRO A 41 -3.61 -16.15 -11.13
C PRO A 41 -3.01 -14.75 -11.36
N VAL A 42 -3.67 -13.93 -12.17
CA VAL A 42 -3.23 -12.55 -12.53
C VAL A 42 -2.82 -11.73 -11.29
N ARG A 43 -3.39 -12.04 -10.12
CA ARG A 43 -3.05 -11.49 -8.81
C ARG A 43 -1.61 -11.73 -8.34
N GLU A 44 -0.98 -12.86 -8.67
CA GLU A 44 0.43 -13.12 -8.33
C GLU A 44 1.39 -12.41 -9.29
N ALA A 45 1.02 -12.28 -10.57
CA ALA A 45 1.87 -11.65 -11.58
C ALA A 45 2.06 -10.14 -11.35
N THR A 46 1.12 -9.49 -10.66
CA THR A 46 1.17 -8.05 -10.34
C THR A 46 1.44 -7.76 -8.87
N SER A 47 1.63 -8.80 -8.03
CA SER A 47 1.84 -8.62 -6.60
C SER A 47 3.20 -7.97 -6.31
N PRO A 48 3.27 -6.92 -5.49
CA PRO A 48 4.53 -6.29 -5.08
C PRO A 48 5.36 -7.18 -4.14
N GLY A 49 4.80 -8.26 -3.60
CA GLY A 49 5.49 -9.15 -2.66
C GLY A 49 4.54 -10.05 -1.87
N THR A 50 5.09 -10.84 -0.95
CA THR A 50 4.30 -11.75 -0.12
C THR A 50 4.41 -11.38 1.36
N LEU A 51 3.33 -11.64 2.11
CA LEU A 51 3.27 -11.55 3.56
C LEU A 51 2.79 -12.90 4.08
N ASN A 52 3.58 -13.54 4.96
CA ASN A 52 3.31 -14.90 5.47
C ASN A 52 3.05 -15.93 4.35
N GLY A 53 3.77 -15.83 3.23
CA GLY A 53 3.62 -16.72 2.08
C GLY A 53 2.37 -16.47 1.22
N LYS A 54 1.55 -15.45 1.54
CA LYS A 54 0.39 -15.04 0.73
C LYS A 54 0.74 -13.80 -0.10
N PRO A 55 0.37 -13.73 -1.38
CA PRO A 55 0.60 -12.53 -2.19
C PRO A 55 -0.20 -11.35 -1.64
N VAL A 56 0.47 -10.21 -1.45
CA VAL A 56 -0.18 -8.95 -1.09
C VAL A 56 -0.69 -8.30 -2.36
N SER A 57 -1.92 -7.79 -2.36
CA SER A 57 -2.44 -7.11 -3.54
C SER A 57 -1.79 -5.72 -3.69
N PRO A 58 -1.65 -5.19 -4.92
CA PRO A 58 -1.13 -3.84 -5.14
C PRO A 58 -1.87 -2.79 -4.34
N GLU A 59 -3.19 -2.90 -4.21
CA GLU A 59 -4.04 -1.94 -3.50
C GLU A 59 -3.74 -1.93 -2.00
N VAL A 60 -3.53 -3.10 -1.40
CA VAL A 60 -3.16 -3.22 0.02
C VAL A 60 -1.80 -2.57 0.27
N PHE A 61 -0.81 -2.85 -0.59
CA PHE A 61 0.52 -2.26 -0.46
C PHE A 61 0.48 -0.74 -0.65
N GLN A 62 -0.23 -0.25 -1.67
CA GLN A 62 -0.36 1.20 -1.91
C GLN A 62 -1.06 1.92 -0.77
N ARG A 63 -2.09 1.31 -0.16
CA ARG A 63 -2.73 1.87 1.04
C ARG A 63 -1.78 1.92 2.23
N ALA A 64 -1.03 0.85 2.49
CA ALA A 64 -0.02 0.85 3.55
C ALA A 64 1.06 1.91 3.32
N ARG A 65 1.49 2.08 2.07
CA ARG A 65 2.46 3.09 1.66
C ARG A 65 1.93 4.51 1.85
N LEU A 66 0.68 4.76 1.47
CA LEU A 66 0.00 6.04 1.69
C LEU A 66 -0.12 6.34 3.20
N ASN A 67 -0.58 5.37 4.00
CA ASN A 67 -0.70 5.55 5.45
C ASN A 67 0.66 5.82 6.12
N THR A 68 1.73 5.16 5.67
CA THR A 68 3.09 5.46 6.14
C THR A 68 3.52 6.88 5.74
N TYR A 69 3.26 7.30 4.50
CA TYR A 69 3.56 8.66 4.04
C TYR A 69 2.82 9.72 4.87
N VAL A 70 1.53 9.49 5.14
CA VAL A 70 0.68 10.36 5.95
C VAL A 70 1.22 10.47 7.38
N GLY A 71 1.52 9.35 8.03
CA GLY A 71 2.08 9.34 9.38
C GLY A 71 3.38 10.15 9.47
N ILE A 72 4.30 9.96 8.52
CA ILE A 72 5.56 10.73 8.46
C ILE A 72 5.29 12.22 8.21
N THR A 73 4.41 12.55 7.27
CA THR A 73 4.07 13.94 6.92
C THR A 73 3.44 14.68 8.09
N LEU A 74 2.53 14.04 8.82
CA LEU A 74 1.90 14.61 10.02
C LEU A 74 2.90 14.80 11.15
N MET A 75 3.83 13.85 11.34
CA MET A 75 4.88 13.95 12.35
C MET A 75 5.86 15.11 12.07
N ILE A 76 6.24 15.31 10.81
CA ILE A 76 7.16 16.40 10.41
C ILE A 76 6.42 17.73 10.28
N GLY A 77 5.11 17.71 10.03
CA GLY A 77 4.28 18.90 9.83
C GLY A 77 4.39 19.52 8.42
N ARG A 78 5.02 18.83 7.47
CA ARG A 78 5.13 19.24 6.06
C ARG A 78 5.31 18.03 5.16
N ALA A 79 4.91 18.18 3.89
CA ALA A 79 5.12 17.15 2.88
C ALA A 79 6.62 16.86 2.70
N ILE A 80 6.95 15.58 2.57
CA ILE A 80 8.32 15.13 2.26
C ILE A 80 8.54 15.05 0.75
N ASN A 81 9.74 15.43 0.31
CA ASN A 81 10.14 15.28 -1.09
C ASN A 81 10.50 13.82 -1.39
N LEU A 82 9.83 13.23 -2.38
CA LEU A 82 10.00 11.82 -2.75
C LEU A 82 11.14 11.65 -3.75
N THR A 83 12.38 11.67 -3.25
CA THR A 83 13.55 11.20 -4.02
C THR A 83 13.55 9.68 -4.13
N ASP A 84 14.36 9.10 -5.02
CA ASP A 84 14.45 7.64 -5.18
C ASP A 84 14.82 6.93 -3.87
N GLU A 85 15.75 7.50 -3.11
CA GLU A 85 16.15 6.97 -1.81
C GLU A 85 15.00 7.01 -0.79
N ILE A 86 14.27 8.13 -0.74
CA ILE A 86 13.11 8.28 0.16
C ILE A 86 11.98 7.34 -0.27
N ASN A 87 11.76 7.15 -1.57
CA ASN A 87 10.77 6.19 -2.06
C ASN A 87 11.09 4.76 -1.61
N GLN A 88 12.36 4.33 -1.68
CA GLN A 88 12.77 3.02 -1.20
C GLN A 88 12.61 2.87 0.33
N GLN A 89 12.92 3.92 1.09
CA GLN A 89 12.70 3.93 2.54
C GLN A 89 11.20 3.86 2.88
N LEU A 90 10.37 4.60 2.15
CA LEU A 90 8.93 4.60 2.29
C LEU A 90 8.35 3.20 1.98
N ASP A 91 8.83 2.54 0.93
CA ASP A 91 8.42 1.18 0.58
C ASP A 91 8.78 0.17 1.68
N ARG A 92 10.01 0.25 2.22
CA ARG A 92 10.43 -0.58 3.37
C ARG A 92 9.56 -0.32 4.59
N ALA A 93 9.28 0.95 4.89
CA ALA A 93 8.42 1.32 6.00
C ALA A 93 6.97 0.86 5.81
N ALA A 94 6.46 0.86 4.58
CA ALA A 94 5.14 0.30 4.22
C ALA A 94 5.08 -1.22 4.47
N TRP A 95 6.13 -1.96 4.06
CA TRP A 95 6.22 -3.38 4.37
C TRP A 95 6.30 -3.65 5.87
N ASN A 96 7.13 -2.90 6.60
CA ASN A 96 7.22 -3.00 8.06
C ASN A 96 5.88 -2.72 8.72
N ARG A 97 5.12 -1.73 8.23
CA ARG A 97 3.75 -1.46 8.70
C ARG A 97 2.84 -2.67 8.50
N LEU A 98 2.84 -3.27 7.30
CA LEU A 98 2.01 -4.45 7.02
C LEU A 98 2.33 -5.62 7.95
N VAL A 99 3.63 -5.92 8.15
CA VAL A 99 4.07 -6.96 9.09
C VAL A 99 3.62 -6.65 10.51
N THR A 100 3.77 -5.40 10.94
CA THR A 100 3.41 -4.98 12.31
C THR A 100 1.90 -5.11 12.55
N LEU A 101 1.08 -4.67 11.59
CA LEU A 101 -0.38 -4.76 11.69
C LEU A 101 -0.86 -6.23 11.66
N ASP A 102 -0.30 -7.04 10.78
CA ASP A 102 -0.60 -8.48 10.72
C ASP A 102 -0.29 -9.18 12.05
N GLN A 103 0.88 -8.90 12.64
CA GLN A 103 1.25 -9.43 13.95
C GLN A 103 0.32 -8.92 15.06
N ALA A 104 -0.04 -7.63 15.06
CA ALA A 104 -0.95 -7.07 16.05
C ALA A 104 -2.32 -7.76 15.99
N HIS A 105 -2.88 -7.93 14.78
CA HIS A 105 -4.15 -8.60 14.57
C HIS A 105 -4.10 -10.09 14.93
N ALA A 106 -2.99 -10.78 14.64
CA ALA A 106 -2.78 -12.17 15.05
C ALA A 106 -2.80 -12.34 16.58
N MET A 107 -2.38 -11.31 17.32
CA MET A 107 -2.42 -11.24 18.79
C MET A 107 -3.75 -10.71 19.34
N GLY A 108 -4.74 -10.42 18.48
CA GLY A 108 -6.02 -9.82 18.89
C GLY A 108 -5.91 -8.35 19.31
N ILE A 109 -4.80 -7.68 18.98
CA ILE A 109 -4.57 -6.27 19.28
C ILE A 109 -5.20 -5.43 18.16
N SER A 110 -6.10 -4.54 18.55
CA SER A 110 -6.69 -3.53 17.68
C SER A 110 -7.10 -2.31 18.50
N ALA A 111 -7.27 -1.17 17.85
CA ALA A 111 -7.85 0.01 18.45
C ALA A 111 -9.38 -0.02 18.36
N THR A 112 -10.01 0.35 19.47
CA THR A 112 -11.46 0.52 19.62
C THR A 112 -11.92 1.82 18.97
N ASP A 113 -13.22 1.93 18.69
CA ASP A 113 -13.80 3.15 18.11
C ASP A 113 -13.68 4.33 19.07
N GLU A 114 -13.81 4.09 20.38
CA GLU A 114 -13.61 5.10 21.41
C GLU A 114 -12.18 5.64 21.42
N GLU A 115 -11.18 4.78 21.27
CA GLU A 115 -9.78 5.19 21.20
C GLU A 115 -9.48 6.04 19.97
N VAL A 116 -10.00 5.65 18.80
CA VAL A 116 -9.88 6.44 17.56
C VAL A 116 -10.53 7.81 17.74
N SER A 117 -11.77 7.82 18.25
CA SER A 117 -12.55 9.05 18.46
C SER A 117 -11.87 9.98 19.47
N ASN A 118 -11.31 9.42 20.55
CA ASN A 118 -10.55 10.16 21.55
C ASN A 118 -9.26 10.73 20.97
N ALA A 119 -8.48 9.93 20.22
CA ALA A 119 -7.24 10.39 19.60
C ALA A 119 -7.49 11.57 18.64
N ILE A 120 -8.54 11.50 17.81
CA ILE A 120 -8.93 12.60 16.93
C ILE A 120 -9.33 13.83 17.75
N ARG A 121 -10.17 13.69 18.78
CA ARG A 121 -10.56 14.82 19.64
C ARG A 121 -9.37 15.47 20.36
N MET A 122 -8.38 14.68 20.74
CA MET A 122 -7.17 15.12 21.43
C MET A 122 -6.11 15.70 20.49
N THR A 123 -6.31 15.64 19.17
CA THR A 123 -5.38 16.22 18.20
C THR A 123 -5.52 17.74 18.21
N ASP A 124 -4.46 18.46 18.57
CA ASP A 124 -4.44 19.93 18.69
C ASP A 124 -4.94 20.65 17.43
N LEU A 125 -4.62 20.12 16.25
CA LEU A 125 -5.07 20.66 14.96
C LEU A 125 -6.60 20.74 14.85
N PHE A 126 -7.31 19.88 15.56
CA PHE A 126 -8.77 19.80 15.52
C PHE A 126 -9.43 20.46 16.73
N GLN A 127 -8.67 21.21 17.54
CA GLN A 127 -9.19 21.90 18.70
C GLN A 127 -9.32 23.41 18.47
N SER A 128 -10.26 24.00 19.18
CA SER A 128 -10.42 25.45 19.38
C SER A 128 -10.66 25.66 20.88
N GLU A 129 -9.86 26.52 21.50
CA GLU A 129 -9.93 26.76 22.97
C GLU A 129 -9.82 25.46 23.81
N GLY A 130 -9.02 24.49 23.35
CA GLY A 130 -8.82 23.20 24.04
C GLY A 130 -9.98 22.22 23.95
N ARG A 131 -10.97 22.47 23.07
CA ARG A 131 -12.08 21.56 22.78
C ARG A 131 -12.13 21.23 21.31
N PHE A 132 -12.58 20.03 20.97
CA PHE A 132 -12.73 19.62 19.58
C PHE A 132 -13.67 20.55 18.82
N ASP A 133 -13.18 21.09 17.70
CA ASP A 133 -13.92 21.91 16.76
C ASP A 133 -14.10 21.15 15.44
N LYS A 134 -15.35 20.76 15.16
CA LYS A 134 -15.72 20.05 13.95
C LYS A 134 -15.36 20.84 12.68
N ARG A 135 -15.37 22.18 12.72
CA ARG A 135 -15.01 23.01 11.56
C ARG A 135 -13.54 22.85 11.19
N ASN A 136 -12.66 22.75 12.18
CA ASN A 136 -11.23 22.52 11.94
C ASN A 136 -10.98 21.13 11.34
N TYR A 137 -11.68 20.11 11.84
CA TYR A 137 -11.62 18.77 11.28
C TYR A 137 -12.17 18.70 9.84
N ASP A 138 -13.32 19.32 9.58
CA ASP A 138 -13.91 19.36 8.24
C ASP A 138 -13.02 20.15 7.25
N ALA A 139 -12.39 21.24 7.71
CA ALA A 139 -11.42 22.00 6.91
C ALA A 139 -10.18 21.15 6.58
N PHE A 140 -9.63 20.42 7.56
CA PHE A 140 -8.54 19.47 7.34
C PHE A 140 -8.93 18.40 6.32
N ALA A 141 -10.13 17.83 6.44
CA ALA A 141 -10.62 16.83 5.50
C ALA A 141 -10.71 17.39 4.07
N GLN A 142 -11.16 18.65 3.91
CA GLN A 142 -11.30 19.28 2.59
C GLN A 142 -9.96 19.70 2.00
N GLN A 143 -9.03 20.19 2.81
CA GLN A 143 -7.77 20.77 2.34
C GLN A 143 -6.66 19.72 2.20
N VAL A 144 -6.56 18.79 3.15
CA VAL A 144 -5.46 17.82 3.23
C VAL A 144 -5.91 16.46 2.71
N LEU A 145 -6.95 15.86 3.29
CA LEU A 145 -7.33 14.49 2.95
C LEU A 145 -7.74 14.37 1.48
N ARG A 146 -8.52 15.32 0.96
CA ARG A 146 -8.88 15.34 -0.47
C ARG A 146 -7.66 15.43 -1.39
N GLY A 147 -6.66 16.22 -1.03
CA GLY A 147 -5.42 16.34 -1.81
C GLY A 147 -4.63 15.02 -1.88
N LEU A 148 -4.80 14.17 -0.86
CA LEU A 148 -4.19 12.85 -0.78
C LEU A 148 -5.10 11.72 -1.31
N GLY A 149 -6.29 12.06 -1.83
CA GLY A 149 -7.27 11.06 -2.28
C GLY A 149 -7.90 10.25 -1.14
N MET A 150 -7.85 10.75 0.09
CA MET A 150 -8.39 10.10 1.29
C MET A 150 -9.75 10.67 1.68
N THR A 151 -10.61 9.80 2.21
CA THR A 151 -11.85 10.18 2.88
C THR A 151 -11.63 10.36 4.39
N GLN A 152 -12.62 10.93 5.09
CA GLN A 152 -12.61 10.98 6.56
C GLN A 152 -12.51 9.57 7.17
N ARG A 153 -13.23 8.60 6.58
CA ARG A 153 -13.17 7.19 6.99
C ARG A 153 -11.77 6.60 6.81
N ASP A 154 -11.09 6.91 5.71
CA ASP A 154 -9.72 6.41 5.50
C ASP A 154 -8.75 7.00 6.53
N PHE A 155 -8.95 8.26 6.93
CA PHE A 155 -8.16 8.89 7.99
C PHE A 155 -8.46 8.28 9.37
N GLU A 156 -9.72 8.03 9.70
CA GLU A 156 -10.09 7.32 10.94
C GLU A 156 -9.46 5.93 11.00
N GLU A 157 -9.48 5.19 9.89
CA GLU A 157 -8.82 3.89 9.78
C GLU A 157 -7.29 4.00 9.87
N HIS A 158 -6.69 5.05 9.30
CA HIS A 158 -5.27 5.35 9.51
C HIS A 158 -4.96 5.56 11.01
N VAL A 159 -5.76 6.38 11.71
CA VAL A 159 -5.60 6.59 13.16
C VAL A 159 -5.77 5.29 13.94
N ARG A 160 -6.72 4.43 13.56
CA ARG A 160 -6.90 3.10 14.15
C ARG A 160 -5.66 2.23 14.00
N GLU A 161 -5.08 2.20 12.80
CA GLU A 161 -3.85 1.47 12.53
C GLU A 161 -2.66 2.05 13.33
N GLU A 162 -2.54 3.38 13.45
CA GLU A 162 -1.49 4.02 14.28
C GLU A 162 -1.59 3.60 15.75
N ILE A 163 -2.79 3.66 16.33
CA ILE A 163 -3.01 3.24 17.72
C ILE A 163 -2.70 1.75 17.87
N THR A 164 -3.08 0.92 16.91
CA THR A 164 -2.79 -0.52 16.92
C THR A 164 -1.29 -0.80 16.90
N VAL A 165 -0.54 -0.10 16.04
CA VAL A 165 0.92 -0.18 15.97
C VAL A 165 1.55 0.28 17.28
N GLN A 166 1.10 1.39 17.86
CA GLN A 166 1.59 1.91 19.14
C GLN A 166 1.34 0.92 20.29
N LYS A 167 0.16 0.31 20.34
CA LYS A 167 -0.17 -0.73 21.34
C LYS A 167 0.79 -1.91 21.25
N LEU A 168 1.00 -2.45 20.04
CA LEU A 168 1.94 -3.56 19.86
C LEU A 168 3.37 -3.18 20.30
N ARG A 169 3.86 -2.00 19.90
CA ARG A 169 5.16 -1.48 20.36
C ARG A 169 5.24 -1.40 21.88
N SER A 170 4.22 -0.83 22.53
CA SER A 170 4.19 -0.71 23.99
C SER A 170 4.23 -2.05 24.73
N ILE A 171 3.66 -3.11 24.14
CA ILE A 171 3.70 -4.47 24.70
C ILE A 171 5.11 -5.05 24.56
N ILE A 172 5.72 -4.88 23.39
CA ILE A 172 7.09 -5.32 23.12
C ILE A 172 8.07 -4.62 24.07
N ASP A 173 7.97 -3.29 24.20
CA ASP A 173 8.82 -2.49 25.08
C ASP A 173 8.72 -2.92 26.54
N ARG A 174 7.51 -3.26 27.02
CA ARG A 174 7.29 -3.78 28.38
C ARG A 174 7.83 -5.20 28.59
N SER A 175 7.96 -5.97 27.52
CA SER A 175 8.46 -7.36 27.58
C SER A 175 9.98 -7.42 27.68
N PHE A 176 10.68 -6.39 27.20
CA PHE A 176 12.13 -6.22 27.38
C PHE A 176 12.43 -5.51 28.71
N LEU A 177 12.27 -6.22 29.83
CA LEU A 177 12.86 -5.79 31.10
C LEU A 177 14.39 -5.94 31.01
N VAL A 178 15.11 -4.89 30.63
CA VAL A 178 16.58 -4.88 30.66
C VAL A 178 17.03 -5.04 32.11
N SER A 179 17.78 -6.09 32.41
CA SER A 179 18.27 -6.31 33.77
C SER A 179 19.31 -5.25 34.13
N PRO A 180 19.39 -4.77 35.38
CA PRO A 180 20.43 -3.82 35.80
C PRO A 180 21.85 -4.30 35.50
N LEU A 181 22.06 -5.61 35.49
CA LEU A 181 23.36 -6.24 35.18
C LEU A 181 23.76 -6.05 33.71
N GLU A 182 22.79 -6.02 32.80
CA GLU A 182 23.00 -5.82 31.37
C GLU A 182 23.32 -4.36 31.06
N VAL A 183 22.63 -3.42 31.72
CA VAL A 183 22.98 -1.98 31.69
C VAL A 183 24.40 -1.76 32.19
N GLN A 184 24.78 -2.38 33.30
CA GLN A 184 26.11 -2.22 33.89
C GLN A 184 27.21 -2.79 32.98
N ARG A 185 26.98 -3.95 32.35
CA ARG A 185 27.92 -4.54 31.37
C ARG A 185 28.10 -3.67 30.14
N THR A 186 27.02 -3.17 29.56
CA THR A 186 27.09 -2.28 28.39
C THR A 186 27.73 -0.94 28.74
N PHE A 187 27.47 -0.41 29.93
CA PHE A 187 28.12 0.81 30.41
C PHE A 187 29.64 0.61 30.56
N HIS A 188 30.06 -0.50 31.17
CA HIS A 188 31.49 -0.82 31.30
C HIS A 188 32.18 -1.03 29.95
N SER A 189 31.54 -1.70 28.99
CA SER A 189 32.13 -1.88 27.65
C SER A 189 32.28 -0.56 26.89
N LEU A 190 31.36 0.40 27.08
CA LEU A 190 31.44 1.71 26.44
C LEU A 190 32.41 2.66 27.15
N SER A 191 32.59 2.52 28.46
CA SER A 191 33.55 3.33 29.21
C SER A 191 34.99 2.85 29.03
N ASP A 192 35.21 1.56 28.75
CA ASP A 192 36.55 1.00 28.52
C ASP A 192 37.09 1.30 27.11
N GLU A 193 36.25 1.76 26.17
CA GLU A 193 36.66 2.19 24.82
C GLU A 193 37.03 3.69 24.72
N LEU A 194 36.93 4.46 25.82
CA LEU A 194 37.29 5.90 25.91
C LEU A 194 38.61 6.11 26.67
#